data_AF-A0A0M0X3H4-F1
#
_entry.id   AF-A0A0M0X3H4-F1
#
_cell.length_a   1.000
_cell.length_b   1.000
_cell.length_c   1.000
_cell.angle_alpha   90.00
_cell.angle_beta   90.00
_cell.angle_gamma   90.00
#
_symmetry.space_group_name_H-M   'P 1'
#
loop_
_entity.id
_entity.type
_entity.pdbx_description
1 polymer ?
#
loop_
_entity_poly.entity_id
_entity_poly.type
_entity_poly.pdbx_seq_one_letter_code
_entity_poly.pdbx_strand_id
1 'polypeptide(L)'
;MDESKENPVLLEVSHLKINFHLKNGQQAKVVDDVSFAIRKGETVALVGESGSGKSITSLSIMRLLPIPPGEITAGTIKLNGKNLLDYKNKDMSTIRGNEISMIFQEPMTSLDPVFTIANQMIEGIRRHQRISKKEAWEKSLQLLKEVGIANAEKVIAEYPHQLSGGMRQRVMIAIAMSNNPQLLIADEPTTALDVTVQAQILKLMMKMKEEHHSAILFITHDMSVVAETADRVMVMYAGQIVEEAPVRELFMNPKHPYTSALLKTMPNLDADVKRLPSIPGAVPPAYALPEGCRFAPRCPFAMEQCHEVQPEVMHIQDEHKVRCHLFTEKGALDLDEERSFA
;
A
#
# COMPACT_ATOMS: atom_id res chain seq x y z
N MET A 1 -9.68 3.55 -24.66
CA MET A 1 -9.28 4.93 -24.32
C MET A 1 -9.32 4.99 -22.81
N ASP A 2 -8.19 5.32 -22.20
CA ASP A 2 -7.92 5.11 -20.78
C ASP A 2 -8.56 6.23 -19.95
N GLU A 3 -9.74 5.98 -19.37
CA GLU A 3 -10.48 6.94 -18.51
C GLU A 3 -9.65 7.41 -17.30
N SER A 4 -8.57 6.73 -16.95
CA SER A 4 -7.68 7.10 -15.84
C SER A 4 -6.95 8.44 -16.02
N LYS A 5 -6.74 8.90 -17.27
CA LYS A 5 -6.00 10.16 -17.55
C LYS A 5 -6.82 11.44 -17.34
N GLU A 6 -8.15 11.36 -17.30
CA GLU A 6 -9.02 12.54 -17.05
C GLU A 6 -9.36 12.77 -15.57
N ASN A 7 -9.10 11.78 -14.71
CA ASN A 7 -9.46 11.89 -13.31
C ASN A 7 -8.48 12.77 -12.52
N PRO A 8 -8.98 13.69 -11.68
CA PRO A 8 -8.13 14.58 -10.91
C PRO A 8 -7.30 13.81 -9.86
N VAL A 9 -6.12 14.33 -9.55
CA VAL A 9 -5.28 13.83 -8.46
C VAL A 9 -6.02 13.99 -7.13
N LEU A 10 -6.18 12.88 -6.41
CA LEU A 10 -6.78 12.83 -5.09
C LEU A 10 -5.73 12.98 -3.99
N LEU A 11 -4.67 12.17 -4.07
CA LEU A 11 -3.55 12.18 -3.13
C LEU A 11 -2.26 12.50 -3.89
N GLU A 12 -1.44 13.39 -3.34
CA GLU A 12 -0.10 13.70 -3.83
C GLU A 12 0.88 13.62 -2.66
N VAL A 13 1.89 12.75 -2.78
CA VAL A 13 3.03 12.64 -1.87
C VAL A 13 4.26 13.15 -2.62
N SER A 14 4.99 14.09 -2.04
CA SER A 14 6.15 14.71 -2.69
C SER A 14 7.35 14.73 -1.75
N HIS A 15 8.47 14.16 -2.19
CA HIS A 15 9.77 14.15 -1.50
C HIS A 15 9.69 13.75 -0.02
N LEU A 16 8.82 12.78 0.29
CA LEU A 16 8.59 12.34 1.66
C LEU A 16 9.85 11.67 2.22
N LYS A 17 10.32 12.15 3.37
CA LYS A 17 11.44 11.59 4.12
C LYS A 17 11.05 11.35 5.56
N ILE A 18 11.28 10.14 6.05
CA ILE A 18 10.91 9.71 7.41
C ILE A 18 12.09 8.99 8.04
N ASN A 19 12.55 9.52 9.16
CA ASN A 19 13.61 8.95 9.97
C ASN A 19 13.06 8.45 11.30
N PHE A 20 13.71 7.43 11.86
CA PHE A 20 13.46 6.95 13.21
C PHE A 20 14.74 7.10 14.05
N HIS A 21 14.61 7.74 15.21
CA HIS A 21 15.71 7.91 16.16
C HIS A 21 15.84 6.67 17.04
N LEU A 22 16.94 5.94 16.88
CA LEU A 22 17.22 4.72 17.64
C LEU A 22 17.78 5.06 19.02
N LYS A 23 17.58 4.16 20.00
CA LYS A 23 18.06 4.35 21.38
C LYS A 23 19.58 4.51 21.50
N ASN A 24 20.33 3.99 20.53
CA ASN A 24 21.79 4.10 20.45
C ASN A 24 22.27 5.40 19.77
N GLY A 25 21.37 6.33 19.45
CA GLY A 25 21.67 7.61 18.80
C GLY A 25 21.78 7.56 17.28
N GLN A 26 21.69 6.37 16.65
CA GLN A 26 21.64 6.25 15.19
C GLN A 26 20.28 6.68 14.64
N GLN A 27 20.25 7.07 13.37
CA GLN A 27 19.02 7.35 12.64
C GLN A 27 18.77 6.26 11.59
N ALA A 28 17.57 5.70 11.59
CA ALA A 28 17.10 4.80 10.54
C ALA A 28 16.27 5.58 9.52
N LYS A 29 16.73 5.65 8.26
CA LYS A 29 16.03 6.30 7.14
C LYS A 29 15.03 5.32 6.53
N VAL A 30 13.80 5.29 7.05
CA VAL A 30 12.81 4.26 6.69
C VAL A 30 12.07 4.60 5.39
N VAL A 31 11.87 5.88 5.13
CA VAL A 31 11.34 6.40 3.86
C VAL A 31 12.26 7.53 3.42
N ASP A 32 12.72 7.49 2.17
CA ASP A 32 13.65 8.50 1.66
C ASP A 32 13.31 8.86 0.22
N ASP A 33 12.85 10.10 0.04
CA ASP A 33 12.53 10.69 -1.25
C ASP A 33 11.46 9.92 -2.02
N VAL A 34 10.38 9.58 -1.31
CA VAL A 34 9.20 8.95 -1.91
C VAL A 34 8.26 10.02 -2.46
N SER A 35 7.96 9.92 -3.75
CA SER A 35 7.03 10.79 -4.46
C SER A 35 6.09 9.98 -5.34
N PHE A 36 4.80 10.18 -5.20
CA PHE A 36 3.77 9.54 -6.03
C PHE A 36 2.44 10.29 -5.93
N ALA A 37 1.55 10.04 -6.88
CA ALA A 37 0.18 10.52 -6.85
C ALA A 37 -0.81 9.35 -6.92
N ILE A 38 -2.05 9.55 -6.48
CA ILE A 38 -3.18 8.64 -6.69
C ILE A 38 -4.33 9.49 -7.22
N ARG A 39 -4.93 9.07 -8.34
CA ARG A 39 -6.10 9.73 -8.95
C ARG A 39 -7.39 9.18 -8.35
N LYS A 40 -8.48 9.94 -8.46
CA LYS A 40 -9.81 9.47 -8.06
C LYS A 40 -10.16 8.18 -8.81
N GLY A 41 -10.68 7.19 -8.08
CA GLY A 41 -11.05 5.90 -8.66
C GLY A 41 -9.88 5.01 -9.09
N GLU A 42 -8.63 5.41 -8.86
CA GLU A 42 -7.45 4.59 -9.19
C GLU A 42 -7.15 3.61 -8.06
N THR A 43 -6.81 2.36 -8.40
CA THR A 43 -6.20 1.40 -7.49
C THR A 43 -4.70 1.35 -7.73
N VAL A 44 -3.91 1.83 -6.77
CA VAL A 44 -2.44 1.83 -6.84
C VAL A 44 -1.89 0.83 -5.84
N ALA A 45 -1.09 -0.12 -6.32
CA ALA A 45 -0.40 -1.06 -5.47
C ALA A 45 0.98 -0.52 -5.03
N LEU A 46 1.32 -0.68 -3.76
CA LEU A 46 2.66 -0.46 -3.23
C LEU A 46 3.22 -1.79 -2.73
N VAL A 47 4.25 -2.29 -3.41
CA VAL A 47 4.82 -3.63 -3.19
C VAL A 47 6.27 -3.59 -2.77
N GLY A 48 6.76 -4.69 -2.19
CA GLY A 48 8.16 -4.86 -1.82
C GLY A 48 8.32 -5.83 -0.64
N GLU A 49 9.56 -6.23 -0.36
CA GLU A 49 9.91 -7.09 0.78
C GLU A 49 9.52 -6.46 2.13
N SER A 50 9.41 -7.28 3.17
CA SER A 50 9.21 -6.80 4.54
C SER A 50 10.31 -5.81 4.94
N GLY A 51 9.95 -4.76 5.67
CA GLY A 51 10.89 -3.71 6.08
C GLY A 51 11.27 -2.69 4.99
N SER A 52 10.67 -2.75 3.79
CA SER A 52 10.98 -1.79 2.72
C SER A 52 10.40 -0.38 2.92
N GLY A 53 9.53 -0.16 3.93
CA GLY A 53 8.96 1.15 4.27
C GLY A 53 7.49 1.37 3.86
N LYS A 54 6.81 0.34 3.33
CA LYS A 54 5.41 0.43 2.85
C LYS A 54 4.43 0.89 3.94
N SER A 55 4.40 0.18 5.07
CA SER A 55 3.49 0.51 6.18
C SER A 55 3.82 1.84 6.85
N ILE A 56 5.10 2.25 6.87
CA ILE A 56 5.47 3.59 7.35
C ILE A 56 4.96 4.66 6.39
N THR A 57 4.98 4.40 5.09
CA THR A 57 4.41 5.31 4.08
C THR A 57 2.90 5.46 4.27
N SER A 58 2.12 4.38 4.43
CA SER A 58 0.67 4.46 4.71
C SER A 58 0.36 5.18 6.03
N LEU A 59 1.06 4.83 7.10
CA LEU A 59 0.87 5.45 8.41
C LEU A 59 1.20 6.95 8.39
N SER A 60 2.14 7.38 7.55
CA SER A 60 2.44 8.80 7.36
C SER A 60 1.28 9.58 6.75
N ILE A 61 0.59 9.00 5.75
CA ILE A 61 -0.58 9.60 5.12
C ILE A 61 -1.71 9.75 6.14
N MET A 62 -1.91 8.73 6.99
CA MET A 62 -2.90 8.76 8.07
C MET A 62 -2.49 9.61 9.27
N ARG A 63 -1.25 10.13 9.31
CA ARG A 63 -0.62 10.76 10.48
C ARG A 63 -0.75 9.92 11.76
N LEU A 64 -0.50 8.63 11.61
CA LEU A 64 -0.47 7.63 12.67
C LEU A 64 0.96 7.16 12.97
N LEU A 65 1.98 7.82 12.42
CA LEU A 65 3.38 7.53 12.77
C LEU A 65 3.61 7.70 14.28
N PRO A 66 4.33 6.77 14.92
CA PRO A 66 4.73 6.92 16.32
C PRO A 66 5.81 8.01 16.43
N ILE A 67 5.41 9.20 16.86
CA ILE A 67 6.29 10.37 17.02
C ILE A 67 6.28 10.76 18.52
N PRO A 68 7.38 10.54 19.27
CA PRO A 68 8.63 9.82 18.94
C PRO A 68 8.46 8.28 18.88
N PRO A 69 9.41 7.52 18.30
CA PRO A 69 10.74 7.93 17.79
C PRO A 69 10.81 8.31 16.30
N GLY A 70 9.69 8.25 15.57
CA GLY A 70 9.63 8.67 14.16
C GLY A 70 9.62 10.19 14.00
N GLU A 71 10.09 10.65 12.84
CA GLU A 71 10.10 12.06 12.44
C GLU A 71 9.93 12.15 10.92
N ILE A 72 9.00 13.00 10.46
CA ILE A 72 8.91 13.39 9.04
C ILE A 72 9.88 14.56 8.85
N THR A 73 11.01 14.30 8.20
CA THR A 73 12.11 15.28 8.07
C THR A 73 11.97 16.17 6.84
N ALA A 74 11.24 15.72 5.82
CA ALA A 74 10.94 16.50 4.63
C ALA A 74 9.71 15.96 3.88
N GLY A 75 9.22 16.78 2.94
CA GLY A 75 8.17 16.42 2.00
C GLY A 75 6.77 16.92 2.38
N THR A 76 5.80 16.63 1.51
CA THR A 76 4.40 17.01 1.71
C THR A 76 3.46 15.86 1.36
N ILE A 77 2.30 15.84 2.00
CA ILE A 77 1.24 14.86 1.73
C ILE A 77 -0.06 15.64 1.54
N LYS A 78 -0.54 15.78 0.31
CA LYS A 78 -1.75 16.55 -0.01
C LYS A 78 -2.92 15.65 -0.36
N LEU A 79 -4.06 15.85 0.29
CA LEU A 79 -5.35 15.27 -0.08
C LEU A 79 -6.25 16.38 -0.64
N ASN A 80 -6.78 16.22 -1.85
CA ASN A 80 -7.53 17.26 -2.57
C ASN A 80 -6.79 18.62 -2.56
N GLY A 81 -5.48 18.58 -2.76
CA GLY A 81 -4.62 19.77 -2.75
C GLY A 81 -4.29 20.35 -1.36
N LYS A 82 -4.86 19.83 -0.27
CA LYS A 82 -4.60 20.29 1.10
C LYS A 82 -3.56 19.42 1.79
N ASN A 83 -2.47 20.04 2.25
CA ASN A 83 -1.39 19.32 2.93
C ASN A 83 -1.82 18.83 4.33
N LEU A 84 -1.88 17.50 4.51
CA LEU A 84 -2.27 16.83 5.75
C LEU A 84 -1.32 17.11 6.91
N LEU A 85 -0.05 17.42 6.61
CA LEU A 85 0.96 17.72 7.64
C LEU A 85 0.68 19.03 8.39
N ASP A 86 -0.04 19.97 7.78
CA ASP A 86 -0.36 21.28 8.35
C ASP A 86 -1.55 21.24 9.33
N TYR A 87 -2.32 20.15 9.33
CA TYR A 87 -3.47 20.00 10.21
C TYR A 87 -3.05 19.78 11.68
N LYS A 88 -3.89 20.19 12.62
CA LYS A 88 -3.75 19.76 14.02
C LYS A 88 -4.37 18.37 14.18
N ASN A 89 -3.97 17.62 15.20
CA ASN A 89 -4.53 16.28 15.46
C ASN A 89 -6.06 16.26 15.58
N LYS A 90 -6.66 17.31 16.14
CA LYS A 90 -8.11 17.48 16.24
C LYS A 90 -8.76 17.55 14.86
N ASP A 91 -8.15 18.28 13.93
CA ASP A 91 -8.69 18.45 12.57
C ASP A 91 -8.39 17.20 11.72
N MET A 92 -7.25 16.54 11.91
CA MET A 92 -7.00 15.22 11.30
C MET A 92 -8.03 14.17 11.73
N SER A 93 -8.64 14.30 12.91
CA SER A 93 -9.71 13.39 13.35
C SER A 93 -11.02 13.54 12.59
N THR A 94 -11.22 14.63 11.82
CA THR A 94 -12.39 14.77 10.94
C THR A 94 -12.14 14.19 9.55
N ILE A 95 -10.87 14.02 9.17
CA ILE A 95 -10.42 13.44 7.89
C ILE A 95 -10.36 11.91 8.01
N ARG A 96 -9.74 11.40 9.07
CA ARG A 96 -9.62 9.96 9.33
C ARG A 96 -10.99 9.33 9.53
N GLY A 97 -11.25 8.22 8.86
CA GLY A 97 -12.53 7.51 8.91
C GLY A 97 -13.64 8.15 8.09
N ASN A 98 -13.41 9.31 7.44
CA ASN A 98 -14.41 10.03 6.64
C ASN A 98 -13.93 10.32 5.21
N GLU A 99 -12.79 11.00 5.06
CA GLU A 99 -12.19 11.25 3.74
C GLU A 99 -11.13 10.20 3.39
N ILE A 100 -10.39 9.73 4.40
CA ILE A 100 -9.42 8.64 4.27
C ILE A 100 -9.72 7.58 5.34
N SER A 101 -9.80 6.33 4.93
CA SER A 101 -9.92 5.18 5.85
C SER A 101 -8.80 4.18 5.63
N MET A 102 -8.55 3.35 6.64
CA MET A 102 -7.52 2.33 6.59
C MET A 102 -8.05 0.97 7.03
N ILE A 103 -7.66 -0.08 6.30
CA ILE A 103 -7.74 -1.48 6.72
C ILE A 103 -6.33 -1.88 7.16
N PHE A 104 -6.18 -2.23 8.43
CA PHE A 104 -4.89 -2.63 9.01
C PHE A 104 -4.59 -4.12 8.74
N GLN A 105 -3.30 -4.46 8.79
CA GLN A 105 -2.71 -5.77 8.48
C GLN A 105 -3.25 -6.94 9.32
N GLU A 106 -3.75 -6.68 10.53
CA GLU A 106 -4.24 -7.74 11.41
C GLU A 106 -5.67 -7.46 11.91
N PRO A 107 -6.65 -8.29 11.52
CA PRO A 107 -8.04 -8.08 11.93
C PRO A 107 -8.28 -8.32 13.41
N MET A 108 -7.48 -9.22 13.97
CA MET A 108 -7.51 -9.61 15.38
C MET A 108 -7.23 -8.47 16.34
N THR A 109 -6.33 -7.57 15.93
CA THR A 109 -5.88 -6.44 16.76
C THR A 109 -6.68 -5.17 16.46
N SER A 110 -7.42 -5.15 15.35
CA SER A 110 -8.18 -3.97 14.91
C SER A 110 -9.60 -3.89 15.49
N LEU A 111 -10.23 -5.03 15.75
CA LEU A 111 -11.54 -5.09 16.39
C LEU A 111 -11.40 -5.28 17.90
N ASP A 112 -12.04 -4.41 18.68
CA ASP A 112 -12.01 -4.52 20.13
C ASP A 112 -12.87 -5.71 20.60
N PRO A 113 -12.29 -6.74 21.26
CA PRO A 113 -13.00 -7.96 21.63
C PRO A 113 -14.04 -7.75 22.73
N VAL A 114 -14.02 -6.62 23.46
CA VAL A 114 -14.98 -6.33 24.54
C VAL A 114 -16.20 -5.55 24.08
N PHE A 115 -16.23 -5.09 22.82
CA PHE A 115 -17.38 -4.41 22.22
C PHE A 115 -18.01 -5.26 21.12
N THR A 116 -19.33 -5.18 21.01
CA THR A 116 -20.06 -5.81 19.89
C THR A 116 -19.72 -5.13 18.57
N ILE A 117 -19.98 -5.82 17.46
CA ILE A 117 -19.82 -5.25 16.12
C ILE A 117 -20.64 -3.95 15.97
N ALA A 118 -21.87 -3.94 16.45
CA ALA A 118 -22.73 -2.75 16.46
C ALA A 118 -22.06 -1.55 17.13
N ASN A 119 -21.46 -1.74 18.31
CA ASN A 119 -20.87 -0.64 19.07
C ASN A 119 -19.77 0.03 18.24
N GLN A 120 -18.88 -0.76 17.64
CA GLN A 120 -17.74 -0.28 16.87
C GLN A 120 -18.17 0.42 15.56
N MET A 121 -19.15 -0.15 14.84
CA MET A 121 -19.67 0.46 13.60
C MET A 121 -20.45 1.77 13.88
N ILE A 122 -21.32 1.77 14.89
CA ILE A 122 -22.17 2.92 15.22
C ILE A 122 -21.32 4.08 15.73
N GLU A 123 -20.26 3.82 16.49
CA GLU A 123 -19.33 4.86 16.94
C GLU A 123 -18.69 5.57 15.74
N GLY A 124 -18.10 4.80 14.82
CA GLY A 124 -17.46 5.34 13.62
C GLY A 124 -18.42 6.15 12.74
N ILE A 125 -19.62 5.63 12.51
CA ILE A 125 -20.64 6.33 11.71
C ILE A 125 -21.06 7.65 12.40
N ARG A 126 -21.42 7.61 13.68
CA ARG A 126 -21.93 8.79 14.39
C ARG A 126 -20.84 9.82 14.69
N ARG A 127 -19.57 9.43 14.66
CA ARG A 127 -18.44 10.35 14.80
C ARG A 127 -18.37 11.35 13.63
N HIS A 128 -18.77 10.92 12.44
CA HIS A 128 -18.64 11.71 11.19
C HIS A 128 -20.00 12.12 10.60
N GLN A 129 -21.06 11.37 10.87
CA GLN A 129 -22.41 11.64 10.38
C GLN A 129 -23.32 12.12 11.51
N ARG A 130 -24.08 13.19 11.25
CA ARG A 130 -25.05 13.76 12.20
C ARG A 130 -26.38 12.99 12.16
N ILE A 131 -26.33 11.71 12.55
CA ILE A 131 -27.50 10.83 12.54
C ILE A 131 -27.78 10.23 13.92
N SER A 132 -29.02 9.80 14.13
CA SER A 132 -29.46 9.16 15.35
C SER A 132 -28.82 7.77 15.52
N LYS A 133 -28.84 7.26 16.76
CA LYS A 133 -28.36 5.89 17.04
C LYS A 133 -29.14 4.83 16.26
N LYS A 134 -30.43 5.06 16.03
CA LYS A 134 -31.29 4.13 15.28
C LYS A 134 -30.90 4.10 13.80
N GLU A 135 -30.74 5.26 13.17
CA GLU A 135 -30.29 5.36 11.77
C GLU A 135 -28.88 4.77 11.60
N ALA A 136 -27.97 5.01 12.54
CA ALA A 136 -26.64 4.43 12.51
C ALA A 136 -26.67 2.89 12.61
N TRP A 137 -27.59 2.34 13.41
CA TRP A 137 -27.80 0.89 13.50
C TRP A 137 -28.30 0.31 12.17
N GLU A 138 -29.31 0.93 11.58
CA GLU A 138 -29.87 0.51 10.28
C GLU A 138 -28.80 0.58 9.17
N LYS A 139 -27.99 1.64 9.15
CA LYS A 139 -26.86 1.78 8.22
C LYS A 139 -25.79 0.71 8.45
N SER A 140 -25.45 0.42 9.71
CA SER A 140 -24.49 -0.63 10.06
C SER A 140 -24.98 -2.01 9.60
N LEU A 141 -26.28 -2.28 9.77
CA LEU A 141 -26.90 -3.52 9.32
C LEU A 141 -26.86 -3.65 7.78
N GLN A 142 -27.14 -2.56 7.07
CA GLN A 142 -27.08 -2.52 5.61
C GLN A 142 -25.65 -2.77 5.11
N LEU A 143 -24.65 -2.13 5.73
CA LEU A 143 -23.24 -2.33 5.39
C LEU A 143 -22.81 -3.78 5.61
N LEU A 144 -23.22 -4.42 6.70
CA LEU A 144 -22.94 -5.84 6.94
C LEU A 144 -23.52 -6.74 5.84
N LYS A 145 -24.72 -6.43 5.35
CA LYS A 145 -25.33 -7.15 4.21
C LYS A 145 -24.56 -6.92 2.92
N GLU A 146 -24.13 -5.69 2.66
CA GLU A 146 -23.35 -5.29 1.48
C GLU A 146 -22.01 -6.04 1.40
N VAL A 147 -21.33 -6.18 2.55
CA VAL A 147 -20.09 -6.98 2.64
C VAL A 147 -20.30 -8.49 2.68
N GLY A 148 -21.55 -8.96 2.53
CA GLY A 148 -21.89 -10.37 2.40
C GLY A 148 -21.89 -11.15 3.71
N ILE A 149 -22.12 -10.51 4.86
CA ILE A 149 -22.35 -11.21 6.13
C ILE A 149 -23.75 -11.83 6.12
N ALA A 150 -23.81 -13.16 6.11
CA ALA A 150 -25.06 -13.89 6.30
C ALA A 150 -25.60 -13.65 7.72
N ASN A 151 -26.94 -13.54 7.85
CA ASN A 151 -27.61 -13.25 9.13
C ASN A 151 -27.06 -12.00 9.81
N ALA A 152 -26.88 -10.91 9.06
CA ALA A 152 -26.36 -9.64 9.57
C ALA A 152 -27.12 -9.13 10.81
N GLU A 153 -28.42 -9.41 10.91
CA GLU A 153 -29.29 -9.07 12.05
C GLU A 153 -28.82 -9.72 13.36
N LYS A 154 -28.22 -10.92 13.27
CA LYS A 154 -27.63 -11.61 14.41
C LYS A 154 -26.18 -11.15 14.64
N VAL A 155 -25.37 -11.16 13.59
CA VAL A 155 -23.93 -10.87 13.65
C VAL A 155 -23.63 -9.46 14.19
N ILE A 156 -24.48 -8.48 13.87
CA ILE A 156 -24.29 -7.11 14.37
C ILE A 156 -24.27 -7.04 15.91
N ALA A 157 -24.96 -7.95 16.60
CA ALA A 157 -24.98 -8.02 18.07
C ALA A 157 -23.89 -8.93 18.65
N GLU A 158 -23.12 -9.64 17.82
CA GLU A 158 -22.04 -10.53 18.26
C GLU A 158 -20.75 -9.74 18.54
N TYR A 159 -19.82 -10.39 19.21
CA TYR A 159 -18.48 -9.90 19.49
C TYR A 159 -17.47 -10.44 18.48
N PRO A 160 -16.32 -9.76 18.25
CA PRO A 160 -15.33 -10.20 17.28
C PRO A 160 -14.90 -11.66 17.46
N HIS A 161 -14.69 -12.11 18.70
CA HIS A 161 -14.25 -13.48 19.01
C HIS A 161 -15.24 -14.57 18.59
N GLN A 162 -16.50 -14.23 18.28
CA GLN A 162 -17.53 -15.15 17.80
C GLN A 162 -17.52 -15.32 16.26
N LEU A 163 -16.78 -14.48 15.54
CA LEU A 163 -16.72 -14.47 14.08
C LEU A 163 -15.54 -15.28 13.53
N SER A 164 -15.65 -15.81 12.31
CA SER A 164 -14.50 -16.37 11.58
C SER A 164 -13.53 -15.26 11.11
N GLY A 165 -12.30 -15.61 10.75
CA GLY A 165 -11.31 -14.64 10.24
C GLY A 165 -11.84 -13.84 9.03
N GLY A 166 -12.43 -14.51 8.05
CA GLY A 166 -13.05 -13.86 6.89
C GLY A 166 -14.24 -12.96 7.25
N MET A 167 -15.06 -13.34 8.24
CA MET A 167 -16.15 -12.49 8.74
C MET A 167 -15.60 -11.22 9.42
N ARG A 168 -14.57 -11.35 10.26
CA ARG A 168 -13.90 -10.19 10.88
C ARG A 168 -13.35 -9.23 9.83
N GLN A 169 -12.72 -9.77 8.77
CA GLN A 169 -12.21 -8.96 7.67
C GLN A 169 -13.32 -8.20 6.93
N ARG A 170 -14.44 -8.87 6.64
CA ARG A 170 -15.63 -8.22 6.05
C ARG A 170 -16.18 -7.12 6.95
N VAL A 171 -16.26 -7.34 8.26
CA VAL A 171 -16.67 -6.31 9.22
C VAL A 171 -15.71 -5.12 9.21
N MET A 172 -14.40 -5.33 9.15
CA MET A 172 -13.43 -4.23 9.06
C MET A 172 -13.56 -3.43 7.77
N ILE A 173 -13.79 -4.10 6.63
CA ILE A 173 -14.08 -3.42 5.36
C ILE A 173 -15.35 -2.58 5.50
N ALA A 174 -16.40 -3.13 6.11
CA ALA A 174 -17.63 -2.38 6.37
C ALA A 174 -17.41 -1.15 7.26
N ILE A 175 -16.58 -1.26 8.31
CA ILE A 175 -16.22 -0.13 9.17
C ILE A 175 -15.44 0.92 8.37
N ALA A 176 -14.41 0.51 7.63
CA ALA A 176 -13.57 1.41 6.84
C ALA A 176 -14.37 2.16 5.77
N MET A 177 -15.35 1.49 5.14
CA MET A 177 -16.21 2.06 4.11
C MET A 177 -17.46 2.77 4.65
N SER A 178 -17.71 2.74 5.97
CA SER A 178 -18.98 3.19 6.56
C SER A 178 -19.34 4.67 6.34
N ASN A 179 -18.34 5.50 6.06
CA ASN A 179 -18.46 6.92 5.76
C ASN A 179 -18.08 7.26 4.31
N ASN A 180 -17.99 6.27 3.42
CA ASN A 180 -17.70 6.42 2.00
C ASN A 180 -16.40 7.24 1.76
N PRO A 181 -15.24 6.75 2.24
CA PRO A 181 -13.97 7.47 2.12
C PRO A 181 -13.59 7.66 0.65
N GLN A 182 -12.95 8.79 0.35
CA GLN A 182 -12.42 9.05 -0.99
C GLN A 182 -11.17 8.21 -1.25
N LEU A 183 -10.39 7.92 -0.22
CA LEU A 183 -9.21 7.06 -0.27
C LEU A 183 -9.31 5.95 0.77
N LEU A 184 -9.22 4.70 0.33
CA LEU A 184 -9.06 3.53 1.17
C LEU A 184 -7.60 3.06 1.11
N ILE A 185 -6.92 3.06 2.25
CA ILE A 185 -5.59 2.46 2.38
C ILE A 185 -5.76 1.06 2.93
N ALA A 186 -5.29 0.05 2.22
CA ALA A 186 -5.38 -1.33 2.66
C ALA A 186 -3.98 -1.91 2.83
N ASP A 187 -3.55 -2.07 4.08
CA ASP A 187 -2.22 -2.57 4.43
C ASP A 187 -2.30 -4.06 4.71
N GLU A 188 -1.83 -4.86 3.76
CA GLU A 188 -1.83 -6.33 3.83
C GLU A 188 -3.20 -6.92 4.26
N PRO A 189 -4.32 -6.52 3.62
CA PRO A 189 -5.67 -6.80 4.10
C PRO A 189 -6.08 -8.29 3.98
N THR A 190 -5.27 -9.12 3.33
CA THR A 190 -5.55 -10.55 3.15
C THR A 190 -4.50 -11.44 3.78
N THR A 191 -3.53 -10.87 4.52
CA THR A 191 -2.55 -11.65 5.25
C THR A 191 -3.25 -12.56 6.26
N ALA A 192 -2.75 -13.80 6.38
CA ALA A 192 -3.30 -14.85 7.25
C ALA A 192 -4.71 -15.38 6.90
N LEU A 193 -5.22 -15.10 5.69
CA LEU A 193 -6.44 -15.73 5.15
C LEU A 193 -6.07 -16.86 4.18
N ASP A 194 -6.95 -17.86 4.04
CA ASP A 194 -6.79 -18.86 2.98
C ASP A 194 -7.03 -18.25 1.59
N VAL A 195 -6.47 -18.87 0.55
CA VAL A 195 -6.50 -18.36 -0.83
C VAL A 195 -7.93 -18.10 -1.34
N THR A 196 -8.91 -18.91 -0.92
CA THR A 196 -10.31 -18.75 -1.35
C THR A 196 -10.92 -17.52 -0.69
N VAL A 197 -10.74 -17.34 0.62
CA VAL A 197 -11.24 -16.17 1.34
C VAL A 197 -10.51 -14.91 0.88
N GLN A 198 -9.20 -14.95 0.63
CA GLN A 198 -8.44 -13.83 0.06
C GLN A 198 -9.07 -13.32 -1.24
N ALA A 199 -9.32 -14.20 -2.21
CA ALA A 199 -9.95 -13.82 -3.48
C ALA A 199 -11.34 -13.18 -3.28
N GLN A 200 -12.15 -13.73 -2.36
CA GLN A 200 -13.45 -13.15 -2.04
C GLN A 200 -13.37 -11.76 -1.40
N ILE A 201 -12.38 -11.54 -0.53
CA ILE A 201 -12.14 -10.26 0.13
C ILE A 201 -11.68 -9.21 -0.87
N LEU A 202 -10.75 -9.54 -1.75
CA LEU A 202 -10.26 -8.64 -2.80
C LEU A 202 -11.40 -8.23 -3.75
N LYS A 203 -12.19 -9.22 -4.20
CA LYS A 203 -13.36 -8.95 -5.03
C LYS A 203 -14.38 -8.03 -4.35
N LEU A 204 -14.61 -8.26 -3.05
CA LEU A 204 -15.46 -7.37 -2.25
C LEU A 204 -14.89 -5.96 -2.21
N MET A 205 -13.60 -5.79 -1.92
CA MET A 205 -12.98 -4.47 -1.85
C MET A 205 -13.07 -3.71 -3.18
N MET A 206 -12.82 -4.37 -4.31
CA MET A 206 -12.94 -3.76 -5.64
C MET A 206 -14.39 -3.35 -5.95
N LYS A 207 -15.36 -4.21 -5.60
CA LYS A 207 -16.78 -3.88 -5.71
C LYS A 207 -17.14 -2.64 -4.87
N MET A 208 -16.71 -2.61 -3.60
CA MET A 208 -16.97 -1.47 -2.71
C MET A 208 -16.30 -0.19 -3.25
N LYS A 209 -15.10 -0.28 -3.81
CA LYS A 209 -14.42 0.85 -4.46
C LYS A 209 -15.25 1.41 -5.62
N GLU A 210 -15.77 0.55 -6.49
CA GLU A 210 -16.60 0.96 -7.63
C GLU A 210 -17.91 1.59 -7.16
N GLU A 211 -18.63 0.96 -6.23
CA GLU A 211 -19.93 1.44 -5.73
C GLU A 211 -19.82 2.78 -4.99
N HIS A 212 -18.69 3.05 -4.33
CA HIS A 212 -18.46 4.26 -3.54
C HIS A 212 -17.53 5.29 -4.22
N HIS A 213 -17.08 5.03 -5.44
CA HIS A 213 -16.15 5.86 -6.22
C HIS A 213 -14.85 6.22 -5.46
N SER A 214 -14.35 5.29 -4.64
CA SER A 214 -13.13 5.47 -3.85
C SER A 214 -11.87 5.18 -4.68
N ALA A 215 -10.75 5.78 -4.32
CA ALA A 215 -9.43 5.30 -4.72
C ALA A 215 -8.90 4.29 -3.69
N ILE A 216 -8.01 3.39 -4.10
CA ILE A 216 -7.35 2.44 -3.21
C ILE A 216 -5.83 2.61 -3.28
N LEU A 217 -5.18 2.74 -2.12
CA LEU A 217 -3.76 2.44 -1.96
C LEU A 217 -3.65 1.03 -1.37
N PHE A 218 -3.26 0.07 -2.20
CA PHE A 218 -3.18 -1.34 -1.83
C PHE A 218 -1.74 -1.72 -1.51
N ILE A 219 -1.44 -2.04 -0.25
CA ILE A 219 -0.11 -2.46 0.17
C ILE A 219 -0.11 -3.97 0.35
N THR A 220 0.80 -4.64 -0.34
CA THR A 220 0.97 -6.08 -0.24
C THR A 220 2.41 -6.47 -0.57
N HIS A 221 2.76 -7.71 -0.28
CA HIS A 221 3.97 -8.35 -0.79
C HIS A 221 3.66 -9.41 -1.87
N ASP A 222 2.38 -9.70 -2.15
CA ASP A 222 1.94 -10.69 -3.14
C ASP A 222 1.69 -10.03 -4.50
N MET A 223 2.61 -10.24 -5.44
CA MET A 223 2.51 -9.74 -6.80
C MET A 223 1.35 -10.39 -7.58
N SER A 224 0.93 -11.61 -7.25
CA SER A 224 -0.18 -12.31 -7.94
C SER A 224 -1.49 -11.56 -7.75
N VAL A 225 -1.73 -11.10 -6.51
CA VAL A 225 -2.91 -10.28 -6.20
C VAL A 225 -2.86 -8.93 -6.92
N VAL A 226 -1.68 -8.34 -7.02
CA VAL A 226 -1.50 -7.04 -7.68
C VAL A 226 -1.86 -7.11 -9.16
N ALA A 227 -1.45 -8.18 -9.84
CA ALA A 227 -1.77 -8.40 -11.26
C ALA A 227 -3.27 -8.39 -11.55
N GLU A 228 -4.10 -8.81 -10.58
CA GLU A 228 -5.55 -8.90 -10.73
C GLU A 228 -6.30 -7.64 -10.28
N THR A 229 -5.70 -6.81 -9.42
CA THR A 229 -6.45 -5.79 -8.66
C THR A 229 -6.01 -4.35 -8.89
N ALA A 230 -4.76 -4.11 -9.30
CA ALA A 230 -4.22 -2.76 -9.39
C ALA A 230 -4.23 -2.22 -10.83
N ASP A 231 -4.43 -0.91 -10.96
CA ASP A 231 -4.26 -0.20 -12.23
C ASP A 231 -2.76 0.12 -12.45
N ARG A 232 -2.08 0.53 -11.38
CA ARG A 232 -0.66 0.91 -11.38
C ARG A 232 0.06 0.34 -10.17
N VAL A 233 1.35 0.05 -10.32
CA VAL A 233 2.18 -0.58 -9.28
C VAL A 233 3.41 0.27 -9.00
N MET A 234 3.73 0.42 -7.72
CA MET A 234 4.93 1.05 -7.20
C MET A 234 5.73 0.00 -6.43
N VAL A 235 6.93 -0.30 -6.89
CA VAL A 235 7.86 -1.23 -6.24
C VAL A 235 8.77 -0.44 -5.32
N MET A 236 8.74 -0.78 -4.03
CA MET A 236 9.49 -0.12 -2.97
C MET A 236 10.60 -1.03 -2.44
N TYR A 237 11.82 -0.50 -2.42
CA TYR A 237 12.98 -1.18 -1.87
C TYR A 237 13.73 -0.26 -0.91
N ALA A 238 13.97 -0.75 0.31
CA ALA A 238 14.75 -0.08 1.35
C ALA A 238 14.44 1.42 1.50
N GLY A 239 13.18 1.83 1.53
CA GLY A 239 12.77 3.22 1.73
C GLY A 239 12.55 4.06 0.47
N GLN A 240 12.81 3.52 -0.73
CA GLN A 240 12.66 4.23 -2.00
C GLN A 240 11.69 3.51 -2.94
N ILE A 241 10.91 4.27 -3.72
CA ILE A 241 10.25 3.71 -4.91
C ILE A 241 11.34 3.52 -5.97
N VAL A 242 11.55 2.27 -6.38
CA VAL A 242 12.56 1.89 -7.37
C VAL A 242 12.00 1.69 -8.76
N GLU A 243 10.71 1.41 -8.87
CA GLU A 243 10.02 1.29 -10.14
C GLU A 243 8.53 1.62 -9.98
N GLU A 244 7.95 2.31 -10.96
CA GLU A 244 6.53 2.64 -11.01
C GLU A 244 6.06 2.48 -12.46
N ALA A 245 5.01 1.70 -12.70
CA ALA A 245 4.42 1.54 -14.03
C ALA A 245 2.97 1.05 -13.96
N PRO A 246 2.17 1.22 -15.03
CA PRO A 246 0.91 0.50 -15.18
C PRO A 246 1.11 -1.01 -14.98
N VAL A 247 0.14 -1.68 -14.35
CA VAL A 247 0.32 -3.09 -13.90
C VAL A 247 0.78 -4.00 -15.03
N ARG A 248 0.19 -3.87 -16.22
CA ARG A 248 0.53 -4.72 -17.38
C ARG A 248 1.95 -4.48 -17.85
N GLU A 249 2.38 -3.22 -17.91
CA GLU A 249 3.72 -2.86 -18.37
C GLU A 249 4.79 -3.35 -17.39
N LEU A 250 4.55 -3.21 -16.09
CA LEU A 250 5.49 -3.67 -15.07
C LEU A 250 5.72 -5.19 -15.11
N PHE A 251 4.66 -5.97 -15.34
CA PHE A 251 4.75 -7.43 -15.40
C PHE A 251 5.37 -7.94 -16.71
N MET A 252 5.11 -7.26 -17.83
CA MET A 252 5.62 -7.66 -19.14
C MET A 252 7.06 -7.18 -19.36
N ASN A 253 7.39 -5.97 -18.92
CA ASN A 253 8.63 -5.28 -19.22
C ASN A 253 9.28 -4.65 -17.98
N PRO A 254 9.53 -5.41 -16.89
CA PRO A 254 10.15 -4.88 -15.68
C PRO A 254 11.53 -4.30 -16.00
N LYS A 255 11.82 -3.10 -15.48
CA LYS A 255 13.07 -2.36 -15.75
C LYS A 255 14.07 -2.49 -14.61
N HIS A 256 13.62 -2.41 -13.36
CA HIS A 256 14.53 -2.49 -12.23
C HIS A 256 14.90 -3.95 -11.94
N PRO A 257 16.20 -4.29 -11.78
CA PRO A 257 16.63 -5.66 -11.49
C PRO A 257 15.95 -6.31 -10.29
N TYR A 258 15.65 -5.51 -9.26
CA TYR A 258 14.84 -5.94 -8.11
C TYR A 258 13.42 -6.37 -8.50
N THR A 259 12.73 -5.60 -9.34
CA THR A 259 11.37 -5.92 -9.81
C THR A 259 11.37 -7.21 -10.61
N SER A 260 12.34 -7.36 -11.53
CA SER A 260 12.51 -8.61 -12.29
C SER A 260 12.75 -9.79 -11.36
N ALA A 261 13.56 -9.62 -10.32
CA ALA A 261 13.82 -10.66 -9.33
C ALA A 261 12.56 -11.01 -8.50
N LEU A 262 11.75 -10.02 -8.10
CA LEU A 262 10.47 -10.24 -7.42
C LEU A 262 9.52 -11.06 -8.31
N LEU A 263 9.36 -10.68 -9.57
CA LEU A 263 8.50 -11.40 -10.51
C LEU A 263 8.97 -12.84 -10.74
N LYS A 264 10.29 -13.07 -10.85
CA LYS A 264 10.87 -14.42 -11.00
C LYS A 264 10.61 -15.32 -9.78
N THR A 265 10.38 -14.74 -8.59
CA THR A 265 10.05 -15.52 -7.39
C THR A 265 8.59 -16.02 -7.36
N MET A 266 7.74 -15.50 -8.24
CA MET A 266 6.34 -15.94 -8.33
C MET A 266 6.26 -17.37 -8.87
N PRO A 267 5.37 -18.22 -8.32
CA PRO A 267 5.14 -19.54 -8.86
C PRO A 267 4.55 -19.45 -10.27
N ASN A 268 5.22 -20.09 -11.23
CA ASN A 268 4.71 -20.26 -12.59
C ASN A 268 4.08 -21.66 -12.71
N LEU A 269 2.78 -21.72 -13.03
CA LEU A 269 2.02 -22.98 -13.16
C LEU A 269 2.54 -23.87 -14.30
N ASP A 270 3.18 -23.27 -15.31
CA ASP A 270 3.70 -23.98 -16.49
C ASP A 270 5.17 -24.39 -16.34
N ALA A 271 5.84 -23.96 -15.27
CA ALA A 271 7.25 -24.24 -15.05
C ALA A 271 7.44 -25.36 -14.00
N ASP A 272 8.02 -26.48 -14.43
CA ASP A 272 8.36 -27.59 -13.54
C ASP A 272 9.68 -27.28 -12.79
N VAL A 273 9.62 -26.34 -11.85
CA VAL A 273 10.80 -25.88 -11.10
C VAL A 273 10.92 -26.65 -9.79
N LYS A 274 12.01 -27.40 -9.60
CA LYS A 274 12.28 -28.13 -8.34
C LYS A 274 12.38 -27.21 -7.11
N ARG A 275 12.77 -25.94 -7.31
CA ARG A 275 12.82 -24.88 -6.28
C ARG A 275 12.59 -23.52 -6.94
N LEU A 276 11.73 -22.71 -6.33
CA LEU A 276 11.55 -21.32 -6.75
C LEU A 276 12.86 -20.53 -6.52
N PRO A 277 13.27 -19.68 -7.47
CA PRO A 277 14.41 -18.80 -7.26
C PRO A 277 14.10 -17.81 -6.14
N SER A 278 15.09 -17.58 -5.27
CA SER A 278 15.02 -16.56 -4.22
C SER A 278 15.97 -15.42 -4.52
N ILE A 279 15.64 -14.22 -4.03
CA ILE A 279 16.52 -13.06 -4.14
C ILE A 279 17.60 -13.18 -3.05
N PRO A 280 18.88 -13.40 -3.40
CA PRO A 280 19.93 -13.62 -2.41
C PRO A 280 20.13 -12.41 -1.50
N GLY A 281 20.59 -12.66 -0.27
CA GLY A 281 20.81 -11.62 0.74
C GLY A 281 19.52 -11.12 1.40
N ALA A 282 19.63 -10.01 2.15
CA ALA A 282 18.52 -9.37 2.85
C ALA A 282 18.44 -7.89 2.49
N VAL A 283 17.26 -7.28 2.68
CA VAL A 283 17.10 -5.82 2.58
C VAL A 283 18.05 -5.16 3.60
N PRO A 284 18.88 -4.18 3.18
CA PRO A 284 19.78 -3.51 4.11
C PRO A 284 18.96 -2.82 5.21
N PRO A 285 19.43 -2.86 6.47
CA PRO A 285 18.72 -2.19 7.55
C PRO A 285 18.74 -0.67 7.31
N ALA A 286 17.63 0.00 7.64
CA ALA A 286 17.44 1.42 7.37
C ALA A 286 18.47 2.36 8.05
N TYR A 287 19.21 1.88 9.05
CA TYR A 287 20.31 2.62 9.71
C TYR A 287 21.69 2.37 9.11
N ALA A 288 21.83 1.44 8.16
CA ALA A 288 23.09 1.12 7.48
C ALA A 288 22.84 0.90 5.98
N LEU A 289 22.34 1.95 5.33
CA LEU A 289 22.09 1.96 3.90
C LEU A 289 23.41 2.20 3.13
N PRO A 290 23.59 1.59 1.94
CA PRO A 290 24.71 1.90 1.05
C PRO A 290 24.74 3.38 0.62
N GLU A 291 25.93 3.88 0.25
CA GLU A 291 26.10 5.25 -0.28
C GLU A 291 25.42 5.40 -1.65
N GLY A 292 25.71 4.50 -2.59
CA GLY A 292 25.05 4.41 -3.90
C GLY A 292 23.72 3.63 -3.89
N CYS A 293 23.34 3.07 -5.03
CA CYS A 293 22.12 2.28 -5.20
C CYS A 293 21.92 1.25 -4.07
N ARG A 294 20.79 1.33 -3.36
CA ARG A 294 20.48 0.47 -2.20
C ARG A 294 20.44 -1.01 -2.55
N PHE A 295 20.11 -1.35 -3.81
CA PHE A 295 20.05 -2.71 -4.29
C PHE A 295 21.38 -3.24 -4.85
N ALA A 296 22.41 -2.41 -5.01
CA ALA A 296 23.70 -2.81 -5.59
C ALA A 296 24.31 -4.09 -4.97
N PRO A 297 24.28 -4.31 -3.64
CA PRO A 297 24.83 -5.53 -3.03
C PRO A 297 24.12 -6.83 -3.43
N ARG A 298 22.90 -6.75 -3.96
CA ARG A 298 22.07 -7.89 -4.39
C ARG A 298 21.84 -7.90 -5.91
N CYS A 299 22.32 -6.88 -6.63
CA CYS A 299 22.04 -6.68 -8.04
C CYS A 299 23.05 -7.45 -8.90
N PRO A 300 22.62 -8.36 -9.79
CA PRO A 300 23.53 -9.04 -10.71
C PRO A 300 24.12 -8.11 -11.77
N PHE A 301 23.55 -6.92 -11.95
CA PHE A 301 23.98 -5.89 -12.90
C PHE A 301 24.66 -4.70 -12.20
N ALA A 302 25.15 -4.88 -10.98
CA ALA A 302 25.86 -3.81 -10.28
C ALA A 302 27.10 -3.38 -11.05
N MET A 303 27.28 -2.07 -11.17
CA MET A 303 28.46 -1.40 -11.77
C MET A 303 29.12 -0.53 -10.71
N GLU A 304 30.34 -0.06 -10.94
CA GLU A 304 31.08 0.80 -10.02
C GLU A 304 30.26 2.03 -9.58
N GLN A 305 29.63 2.72 -10.54
CA GLN A 305 28.73 3.85 -10.28
C GLN A 305 27.57 3.52 -9.32
N CYS A 306 27.09 2.27 -9.30
CA CYS A 306 26.03 1.83 -8.40
C CYS A 306 26.47 1.80 -6.94
N HIS A 307 27.76 1.73 -6.65
CA HIS A 307 28.28 1.73 -5.28
C HIS A 307 28.55 3.15 -4.76
N GLU A 308 28.79 4.10 -5.66
CA GLU A 308 29.21 5.47 -5.32
C GLU A 308 28.05 6.47 -5.33
N VAL A 309 27.10 6.34 -6.27
CA VAL A 309 26.08 7.36 -6.54
C VAL A 309 24.68 6.76 -6.45
N GLN A 310 23.76 7.47 -5.78
CA GLN A 310 22.34 7.11 -5.79
C GLN A 310 21.74 7.35 -7.18
N PRO A 311 21.05 6.36 -7.78
CA PRO A 311 20.35 6.59 -9.03
C PRO A 311 19.19 7.57 -8.86
N GLU A 312 19.07 8.48 -9.83
CA GLU A 312 17.90 9.34 -9.98
C GLU A 312 16.72 8.56 -10.58
N VAL A 313 15.52 9.13 -10.48
CA VAL A 313 14.32 8.54 -11.08
C VAL A 313 14.27 8.95 -12.55
N MET A 314 14.37 7.95 -13.44
CA MET A 314 14.30 8.12 -14.88
C MET A 314 12.90 7.80 -15.41
N HIS A 315 12.45 8.56 -16.40
CA HIS A 315 11.20 8.31 -17.13
C HIS A 315 11.55 7.60 -18.44
N ILE A 316 11.10 6.36 -18.62
CA ILE A 316 11.46 5.52 -19.77
C ILE A 316 10.44 5.64 -20.90
N GLN A 317 9.16 5.54 -20.54
CA GLN A 317 7.99 5.64 -21.42
C GLN A 317 6.87 6.37 -20.68
N ASP A 318 5.73 6.63 -21.36
CA ASP A 318 4.55 7.23 -20.72
C ASP A 318 4.16 6.43 -19.47
N GLU A 319 4.33 7.07 -18.31
CA GLU A 319 4.01 6.55 -16.96
C GLU A 319 4.92 5.44 -16.40
N HIS A 320 6.00 5.03 -17.08
CA HIS A 320 7.00 4.09 -16.54
C HIS A 320 8.23 4.82 -16.00
N LYS A 321 8.43 4.77 -14.69
CA LYS A 321 9.58 5.35 -13.99
C LYS A 321 10.44 4.27 -13.35
N VAL A 322 11.76 4.48 -13.35
CA VAL A 322 12.72 3.56 -12.75
C VAL A 322 13.86 4.32 -12.09
N ARG A 323 14.30 3.87 -10.90
CA ARG A 323 15.45 4.43 -10.18
C ARG A 323 16.67 3.52 -10.35
N CYS A 324 17.31 3.56 -11.53
CA CYS A 324 18.41 2.66 -11.86
C CYS A 324 19.38 3.26 -12.88
N HIS A 325 20.70 3.12 -12.64
CA HIS A 325 21.76 3.58 -13.55
C HIS A 325 21.80 2.85 -14.89
N LEU A 326 21.10 1.71 -15.03
CA LEU A 326 20.94 1.02 -16.31
C LEU A 326 20.15 1.85 -17.33
N PHE A 327 19.44 2.87 -16.88
CA PHE A 327 18.66 3.73 -17.73
C PHE A 327 19.14 5.17 -17.59
N THR A 328 19.26 5.86 -18.71
CA THR A 328 19.68 7.26 -18.80
C THR A 328 18.74 8.02 -19.75
N GLU A 329 18.89 9.33 -19.85
CA GLU A 329 18.14 10.12 -20.84
C GLU A 329 18.37 9.65 -22.30
N LYS A 330 19.49 8.95 -22.55
CA LYS A 330 19.85 8.38 -23.85
C LYS A 330 19.23 6.99 -24.10
N GLY A 331 18.49 6.44 -23.14
CA GLY A 331 17.92 5.10 -23.19
C GLY A 331 18.59 4.12 -22.21
N ALA A 332 18.29 2.83 -22.40
CA ALA A 332 18.93 1.76 -21.65
C ALA A 332 20.40 1.60 -22.07
N LEU A 333 21.28 1.31 -21.11
CA LEU A 333 22.66 0.92 -21.39
C LEU A 333 22.65 -0.45 -22.09
N ASP A 334 23.53 -0.61 -23.10
CA ASP A 334 23.77 -1.92 -23.71
C ASP A 334 24.37 -2.84 -22.65
N LEU A 335 23.57 -3.83 -22.23
CA LEU A 335 24.02 -4.92 -21.38
C LEU A 335 24.56 -6.02 -22.28
N ASP A 336 25.76 -6.52 -21.97
CA ASP A 336 26.33 -7.71 -22.65
C ASP A 336 25.30 -8.86 -22.69
N GLU A 337 25.32 -9.71 -23.72
CA GLU A 337 24.32 -10.77 -23.95
C GLU A 337 24.13 -11.73 -22.73
N GLU A 338 25.14 -11.86 -21.86
CA GLU A 338 25.06 -12.64 -20.61
C GLU A 338 24.23 -11.96 -19.49
N ARG A 339 23.86 -10.69 -19.68
CA ARG A 339 23.19 -9.82 -18.70
C ARG A 339 21.79 -9.37 -19.16
N SER A 340 21.12 -10.16 -19.99
CA SER A 340 19.76 -9.88 -20.45
C SER A 340 18.72 -10.06 -19.33
N PHE A 341 17.69 -9.22 -19.35
CA PHE A 341 16.52 -9.30 -18.46
C PHE A 341 15.60 -10.51 -18.76
N ALA A 342 15.85 -11.22 -19.87
CA ALA A 342 15.10 -12.39 -20.33
C ALA A 342 15.27 -13.61 -19.41
#